data_AF-A0A954XQM4-F1
#
_entry.id   AF-A0A954XQM4-F1
#
_cell.length_a   1.000
_cell.length_b   1.000
_cell.length_c   1.000
_cell.angle_alpha   90.00
_cell.angle_beta   90.00
_cell.angle_gamma   90.00
#
_symmetry.space_group_name_H-M   'P 1'
#
loop_
_entity.id
_entity.type
_entity.pdbx_description
1 polymer ?
#
loop_
_entity_poly.entity_id
_entity_poly.type
_entity_poly.pdbx_seq_one_letter_code
_entity_poly.pdbx_strand_id
1 'polypeptide(L)'
;FWKDGAGEVKALDVWQKSCSYLYLPRLRNSNVMAHAVAAGASSRDFFGLASGKEGDRYLGFTYGVATSPFMDVALLIEPEKAAAYEEATRPPPVDSAPSDASDDTNKPSETADPASSPVPSPTDIAKPTHFWASAELDPVTASLKFASIMRELVELFSARHGTNVVVKVDIEASDDRGFDETTVRAAKENSRVLGITSMDFD
;
A
#
# COMPACT_ATOMS: atom_id res chain seq x y z
N PHE A 1 -4.02 -25.22 -11.85
CA PHE A 1 -2.98 -25.30 -10.79
C PHE A 1 -3.60 -25.58 -9.44
N TRP A 2 -4.78 -25.02 -9.18
CA TRP A 2 -5.69 -25.46 -8.12
C TRP A 2 -6.30 -26.83 -8.49
N LYS A 3 -5.88 -27.87 -7.77
CA LYS A 3 -6.37 -29.25 -7.87
C LYS A 3 -6.38 -29.84 -6.46
N ASP A 4 -7.15 -30.89 -6.24
CA ASP A 4 -7.15 -31.66 -4.99
C ASP A 4 -7.49 -30.82 -3.74
N GLY A 5 -8.33 -29.79 -3.89
CA GLY A 5 -8.74 -28.89 -2.80
C GLY A 5 -7.75 -27.77 -2.46
N ALA A 6 -6.62 -27.67 -3.16
CA ALA A 6 -5.70 -26.55 -3.01
C ALA A 6 -6.25 -25.30 -3.73
N GLY A 7 -6.89 -24.39 -3.00
CA GLY A 7 -7.45 -23.13 -3.52
C GLY A 7 -6.43 -21.98 -3.68
N GLU A 8 -5.15 -22.25 -3.41
CA GLU A 8 -4.06 -21.29 -3.55
C GLU A 8 -2.80 -21.97 -4.09
N VAL A 9 -1.96 -21.23 -4.81
CA VAL A 9 -0.66 -21.71 -5.33
C VAL A 9 0.35 -20.57 -5.34
N LYS A 10 1.63 -20.85 -5.08
CA LYS A 10 2.70 -19.85 -5.23
C LYS A 10 2.91 -19.51 -6.70
N ALA A 11 3.00 -18.23 -7.01
CA ALA A 11 3.26 -17.76 -8.38
C ALA A 11 4.62 -18.26 -8.90
N LEU A 12 5.63 -18.34 -8.01
CA LEU A 12 6.93 -18.92 -8.32
C LEU A 12 6.82 -20.40 -8.74
N ASP A 13 5.99 -21.19 -8.06
CA ASP A 13 5.77 -22.60 -8.43
C ASP A 13 5.12 -22.70 -9.81
N VAL A 14 4.12 -21.85 -10.10
CA VAL A 14 3.47 -21.82 -11.43
C VAL A 14 4.49 -21.52 -12.52
N TRP A 15 5.40 -20.57 -12.28
CA TRP A 15 6.50 -20.28 -13.19
C TRP A 15 7.43 -21.47 -13.40
N GLN A 16 7.95 -22.04 -12.31
CA GLN A 16 8.86 -23.19 -12.37
C GLN A 16 8.22 -24.39 -13.08
N LYS A 17 6.95 -24.67 -12.80
CA LYS A 17 6.19 -25.72 -13.48
C LYS A 17 6.03 -25.43 -14.97
N SER A 18 5.77 -24.19 -15.36
CA SER A 18 5.70 -23.78 -16.77
C SER A 18 7.04 -23.99 -17.51
N CYS A 19 8.16 -23.91 -16.79
CA CYS A 19 9.48 -24.24 -17.33
C CYS A 19 9.79 -25.74 -17.40
N SER A 20 9.16 -26.55 -16.54
CA SER A 20 9.56 -27.94 -16.29
C SER A 20 8.65 -28.97 -16.96
N TYR A 21 7.37 -28.66 -17.15
CA TYR A 21 6.40 -29.59 -17.73
C TYR A 21 6.21 -29.33 -19.23
N LEU A 22 6.38 -30.39 -20.03
CA LEU A 22 6.35 -30.32 -21.51
C LEU A 22 5.01 -29.80 -22.08
N TYR A 23 3.91 -29.98 -21.35
CA TYR A 23 2.56 -29.62 -21.77
C TYR A 23 2.12 -28.21 -21.36
N LEU A 24 2.98 -27.42 -20.70
CA LEU A 24 2.69 -26.03 -20.36
C LEU A 24 3.36 -25.05 -21.33
N PRO A 25 2.77 -23.87 -21.58
CA PRO A 25 3.41 -22.83 -22.38
C PRO A 25 4.75 -22.41 -21.78
N ARG A 26 5.80 -22.42 -22.60
CA ARG A 26 7.12 -21.91 -22.20
C ARG A 26 7.10 -20.39 -22.23
N LEU A 27 7.37 -19.74 -21.10
CA LEU A 27 7.59 -18.30 -21.08
C LEU A 27 9.08 -18.00 -21.28
N ARG A 28 9.37 -16.86 -21.91
CA ARG A 28 10.74 -16.46 -22.26
C ARG A 28 11.63 -16.28 -21.03
N ASN A 29 11.10 -15.70 -19.96
CA ASN A 29 11.78 -15.44 -18.69
C ASN A 29 10.75 -15.14 -17.59
N SER A 30 11.23 -14.98 -16.34
CA SER A 30 10.39 -14.68 -15.17
C SER A 30 9.62 -13.37 -15.30
N ASN A 31 10.18 -12.36 -15.98
CA ASN A 31 9.50 -11.08 -16.18
C ASN A 31 8.19 -11.24 -16.97
N VAL A 32 8.13 -12.16 -17.95
CA VAL A 32 6.88 -12.45 -18.67
C VAL A 32 5.79 -12.95 -17.71
N MET A 33 6.13 -13.80 -16.76
CA MET A 33 5.18 -14.25 -15.73
C MET A 33 4.75 -13.08 -14.84
N ALA A 34 5.70 -12.30 -14.33
CA ALA A 34 5.40 -11.16 -13.47
C ALA A 34 4.46 -10.15 -14.14
N HIS A 35 4.72 -9.82 -15.41
CA HIS A 35 3.85 -8.94 -16.19
C HIS A 35 2.46 -9.55 -16.45
N ALA A 36 2.38 -10.86 -16.72
CA ALA A 36 1.09 -11.53 -16.91
C ALA A 36 0.26 -11.51 -15.61
N VAL A 37 0.89 -11.77 -14.47
CA VAL A 37 0.23 -11.70 -13.16
C VAL A 37 -0.23 -10.27 -12.86
N ALA A 38 0.63 -9.27 -13.08
CA ALA A 38 0.27 -7.86 -12.88
C ALA A 38 -0.88 -7.39 -13.79
N ALA A 39 -0.88 -7.82 -15.06
CA ALA A 39 -1.96 -7.52 -15.99
C ALA A 39 -3.29 -8.17 -15.55
N GLY A 40 -3.23 -9.43 -15.08
CA GLY A 40 -4.40 -10.16 -14.60
C GLY A 40 -4.96 -9.66 -13.27
N ALA A 41 -4.14 -9.04 -12.42
CA ALA A 41 -4.52 -8.61 -11.07
C ALA A 41 -5.73 -7.67 -11.00
N SER A 42 -5.91 -6.84 -12.03
CA SER A 42 -7.03 -5.90 -12.15
C SER A 42 -8.37 -6.57 -12.49
N SER A 43 -8.37 -7.81 -12.98
CA SER A 43 -9.58 -8.56 -13.27
C SER A 43 -9.93 -9.51 -12.13
N ARG A 44 -11.23 -9.74 -11.97
CA ARG A 44 -11.79 -10.71 -11.01
C ARG A 44 -11.97 -12.10 -11.65
N ASP A 45 -11.69 -12.25 -12.94
CA ASP A 45 -11.91 -13.50 -13.67
C ASP A 45 -10.77 -14.50 -13.48
N PHE A 46 -9.59 -14.05 -13.06
CA PHE A 46 -8.37 -14.87 -13.12
C PHE A 46 -7.90 -15.41 -11.77
N PHE A 47 -7.69 -14.54 -10.78
CA PHE A 47 -7.21 -14.92 -9.44
C PHE A 47 -7.30 -13.77 -8.45
N GLY A 48 -7.32 -14.10 -7.16
CA GLY A 48 -6.92 -13.20 -6.08
C GLY A 48 -5.41 -13.25 -5.84
N LEU A 49 -4.87 -12.19 -5.24
CA LEU A 49 -3.46 -12.10 -4.88
C LEU A 49 -3.29 -11.94 -3.37
N ALA A 50 -2.28 -12.58 -2.82
CA ALA A 50 -1.82 -12.37 -1.45
C ALA A 50 -0.30 -12.51 -1.37
N SER A 51 0.33 -11.93 -0.36
CA SER A 51 1.77 -12.06 -0.07
C SER A 51 2.08 -13.25 0.85
N GLY A 52 1.06 -13.97 1.31
CA GLY A 52 1.20 -15.08 2.24
C GLY A 52 -0.14 -15.49 2.84
N LYS A 53 -0.11 -16.52 3.69
CA LYS A 53 -1.28 -17.00 4.42
C LYS A 53 -0.86 -17.40 5.84
N GLU A 54 -1.59 -16.90 6.83
CA GLU A 54 -1.45 -17.27 8.25
C GLU A 54 -2.75 -17.93 8.72
N GLY A 55 -2.71 -19.25 8.93
CA GLY A 55 -3.95 -20.01 9.17
C GLY A 55 -4.89 -19.88 7.97
N ASP A 56 -6.06 -19.26 8.20
CA ASP A 56 -7.05 -18.95 7.15
C ASP A 56 -7.02 -17.51 6.66
N ARG A 57 -6.16 -16.66 7.21
CA ARG A 57 -6.03 -15.26 6.81
C ARG A 57 -5.02 -15.10 5.69
N TYR A 58 -5.43 -14.51 4.58
CA TYR A 58 -4.53 -14.10 3.51
C TYR A 58 -3.89 -12.74 3.85
N LEU A 59 -2.56 -12.68 3.81
CA LEU A 59 -1.79 -11.48 4.06
C LEU A 59 -1.71 -10.63 2.80
N GLY A 60 -2.02 -9.34 2.89
CA GLY A 60 -1.99 -8.44 1.73
C GLY A 60 -2.95 -8.85 0.62
N PHE A 61 -4.11 -9.41 0.99
CA PHE A 61 -5.12 -9.86 0.03
C PHE A 61 -5.60 -8.70 -0.85
N THR A 62 -5.61 -8.94 -2.16
CA THR A 62 -6.13 -8.02 -3.18
C THR A 62 -6.88 -8.81 -4.24
N TYR A 63 -7.97 -8.25 -4.77
CA TYR A 63 -8.79 -8.92 -5.77
C TYR A 63 -9.46 -7.91 -6.71
N GLY A 64 -9.16 -8.01 -8.01
CA GLY A 64 -9.65 -7.04 -9.00
C GLY A 64 -9.00 -5.64 -8.86
N VAL A 65 -7.79 -5.57 -8.33
CA VAL A 65 -7.05 -4.31 -8.11
C VAL A 65 -5.71 -4.40 -8.83
N ALA A 66 -5.40 -3.38 -9.64
CA ALA A 66 -4.11 -3.30 -10.31
C ALA A 66 -2.98 -3.25 -9.28
N THR A 67 -2.06 -4.21 -9.34
CA THR A 67 -0.91 -4.29 -8.47
C THR A 67 0.23 -5.01 -9.17
N SER A 68 1.46 -4.77 -8.73
CA SER A 68 2.66 -5.46 -9.22
C SER A 68 3.22 -6.35 -8.10
N PRO A 69 2.80 -7.63 -8.02
CA PRO A 69 3.19 -8.48 -6.92
C PRO A 69 4.63 -8.98 -7.06
N PHE A 70 5.33 -9.12 -5.94
CA PHE A 70 6.63 -9.77 -5.88
C PHE A 70 6.46 -11.28 -6.06
N MET A 71 7.00 -11.82 -7.16
CA MET A 71 6.79 -13.22 -7.57
C MET A 71 7.17 -14.27 -6.51
N ASP A 72 8.18 -13.99 -5.69
CA ASP A 72 8.70 -14.94 -4.69
C ASP A 72 7.73 -15.18 -3.52
N VAL A 73 6.88 -14.20 -3.23
CA VAL A 73 5.92 -14.24 -2.11
C VAL A 73 4.46 -14.25 -2.58
N ALA A 74 4.21 -14.06 -3.88
CA ALA A 74 2.87 -14.00 -4.43
C ALA A 74 2.17 -15.38 -4.36
N LEU A 75 1.01 -15.40 -3.73
CA LEU A 75 0.03 -16.47 -3.79
C LEU A 75 -1.07 -16.10 -4.79
N LEU A 76 -1.30 -16.97 -5.76
CA LEU A 76 -2.45 -16.92 -6.66
C LEU A 76 -3.58 -17.73 -6.04
N ILE A 77 -4.66 -17.05 -5.69
CA ILE A 77 -5.86 -17.62 -5.06
C ILE A 77 -6.91 -17.83 -6.15
N GLU A 78 -7.56 -18.98 -6.14
CA GLU A 78 -8.64 -19.29 -7.08
C GLU A 78 -9.77 -18.24 -7.03
N PRO A 79 -10.33 -17.78 -8.17
CA PRO A 79 -11.32 -16.69 -8.21
C PRO A 79 -12.51 -16.86 -7.28
N GLU A 80 -13.12 -18.05 -7.24
CA GLU A 80 -14.27 -18.33 -6.38
C GLU A 80 -13.91 -18.20 -4.89
N LYS A 81 -12.72 -18.69 -4.52
CA LYS A 81 -12.20 -18.61 -3.16
C LYS A 81 -11.82 -17.17 -2.78
N ALA A 82 -11.24 -16.42 -3.70
CA ALA A 82 -10.92 -15.01 -3.52
C ALA A 82 -12.20 -14.18 -3.30
N ALA A 83 -13.25 -14.41 -4.10
CA ALA A 83 -14.54 -13.75 -3.94
C ALA A 83 -15.19 -14.07 -2.58
N ALA A 84 -15.19 -15.35 -2.18
CA ALA A 84 -15.72 -15.76 -0.89
C ALA A 84 -14.96 -15.15 0.29
N TYR A 85 -13.62 -15.07 0.19
CA TYR A 85 -12.79 -14.45 1.23
C TYR A 85 -13.03 -12.94 1.35
N GLU A 86 -13.13 -12.22 0.23
CA GLU A 86 -13.45 -10.79 0.21
C GLU A 86 -14.81 -10.52 0.89
N GLU A 87 -15.83 -11.32 0.59
CA GLU A 87 -17.16 -11.16 1.20
C GLU A 87 -17.13 -11.46 2.70
N ALA A 88 -16.42 -12.50 3.12
CA ALA A 88 -16.27 -12.86 4.54
C ALA A 88 -15.45 -11.84 5.36
N THR A 89 -14.58 -11.08 4.71
CA THR A 89 -13.69 -10.10 5.37
C THR A 89 -14.13 -8.64 5.16
N ARG A 90 -15.26 -8.41 4.48
CA ARG A 90 -15.85 -7.08 4.32
C ARG A 90 -16.16 -6.49 5.70
N PRO A 91 -15.61 -5.31 6.06
CA PRO A 91 -16.00 -4.65 7.30
C PRO A 91 -17.48 -4.24 7.24
N PRO A 92 -18.22 -4.30 8.37
CA PRO A 92 -19.61 -3.87 8.40
C PRO A 92 -19.72 -2.39 8.01
N PRO A 93 -20.77 -1.99 7.27
CA PRO A 93 -20.98 -0.59 6.93
C PRO A 93 -21.12 0.23 8.22
N VAL A 94 -20.35 1.30 8.33
CA VAL A 94 -20.46 2.26 9.43
C VAL A 94 -21.74 3.07 9.26
N ASP A 95 -22.73 2.81 10.11
CA ASP A 95 -23.94 3.62 10.23
C ASP A 95 -23.56 5.05 10.61
N SER A 96 -23.75 5.98 9.68
CA SER A 96 -23.59 7.41 9.93
C SER A 96 -24.88 7.93 10.59
N ALA A 97 -24.88 8.06 11.92
CA ALA A 97 -25.97 8.73 12.63
C ALA A 97 -25.86 10.27 12.49
N PRO A 98 -26.98 11.02 12.48
CA PRO A 98 -27.03 12.40 12.02
C PRO A 98 -26.63 13.40 13.11
N SER A 99 -26.04 14.53 12.70
CA SER A 99 -25.81 15.71 13.56
C SER A 99 -27.12 16.25 14.12
N ASP A 100 -27.20 16.31 15.45
CA ASP A 100 -28.31 16.95 16.16
C ASP A 100 -27.97 18.42 16.40
N ALA A 101 -28.78 19.29 15.80
CA ALA A 101 -28.85 20.71 16.13
C ALA A 101 -29.81 20.85 17.32
N SER A 102 -29.42 21.57 18.36
CA SER A 102 -30.36 22.07 19.36
C SER A 102 -29.86 23.39 19.95
N ASP A 103 -30.74 24.36 19.78
CA ASP A 103 -30.67 25.77 20.10
C ASP A 103 -31.23 26.05 21.51
N ASP A 104 -30.92 27.25 21.99
CA ASP A 104 -31.62 28.08 22.98
C ASP A 104 -31.48 27.78 24.50
N THR A 105 -31.00 28.79 25.25
CA THR A 105 -31.83 29.46 26.27
C THR A 105 -31.25 30.84 26.63
N ASN A 106 -32.03 31.85 26.32
CA ASN A 106 -31.89 33.29 26.60
C ASN A 106 -32.22 33.68 28.06
N LYS A 107 -31.51 34.66 28.65
CA LYS A 107 -32.05 35.59 29.68
C LYS A 107 -31.26 36.92 29.72
N PRO A 108 -31.93 38.10 29.84
CA PRO A 108 -31.33 39.40 29.53
C PRO A 108 -30.85 40.17 30.77
N SER A 109 -29.88 41.05 30.59
CA SER A 109 -29.73 42.25 31.42
C SER A 109 -29.14 43.41 30.62
N GLU A 110 -29.90 44.50 30.67
CA GLU A 110 -29.77 45.81 30.02
C GLU A 110 -28.81 46.71 30.79
N THR A 111 -27.91 47.46 30.12
CA THR A 111 -27.50 48.86 30.43
C THR A 111 -26.64 49.42 29.27
N ALA A 112 -26.91 50.69 28.90
CA ALA A 112 -26.40 51.54 27.82
C ALA A 112 -24.84 51.65 27.74
N ASP A 113 -24.18 51.90 26.61
CA ASP A 113 -24.14 53.14 25.77
C ASP A 113 -23.26 52.88 24.50
N PRO A 114 -23.25 53.74 23.47
CA PRO A 114 -22.77 53.41 22.14
C PRO A 114 -21.26 53.67 21.97
N ALA A 115 -20.48 52.61 21.74
CA ALA A 115 -19.14 52.73 21.21
C ALA A 115 -18.98 51.75 20.04
N SER A 116 -18.96 52.34 18.85
CA SER A 116 -18.62 51.72 17.57
C SER A 116 -17.43 50.78 17.72
N SER A 117 -17.71 49.48 17.76
CA SER A 117 -16.71 48.42 17.66
C SER A 117 -16.90 47.78 16.28
N PRO A 118 -15.86 47.74 15.43
CA PRO A 118 -15.98 47.12 14.13
C PRO A 118 -16.24 45.63 14.34
N VAL A 119 -17.25 45.12 13.65
CA VAL A 119 -17.54 43.69 13.51
C VAL A 119 -16.23 43.00 13.14
N PRO A 120 -15.72 42.03 13.93
CA PRO A 120 -14.60 41.23 13.48
C PRO A 120 -15.07 40.49 12.24
N SER A 121 -14.53 40.89 11.10
CA SER A 121 -14.62 40.14 9.86
C SER A 121 -14.12 38.72 10.15
N PRO A 122 -14.73 37.66 9.60
CA PRO A 122 -14.25 36.31 9.83
C PRO A 122 -12.79 36.26 9.36
N THR A 123 -11.87 36.10 10.31
CA THR A 123 -10.46 35.88 10.01
C THR A 123 -10.40 34.62 9.16
N ASP A 124 -10.08 34.78 7.88
CA ASP A 124 -9.85 33.69 6.95
C ASP A 124 -8.65 32.91 7.47
N ILE A 125 -8.90 31.83 8.23
CA ILE A 125 -7.85 31.01 8.81
C ILE A 125 -7.17 30.32 7.63
N ALA A 126 -5.95 30.77 7.32
CA ALA A 126 -5.15 30.24 6.22
C ALA A 126 -5.10 28.71 6.32
N LYS A 127 -5.52 28.03 5.24
CA LYS A 127 -5.53 26.57 5.17
C LYS A 127 -4.09 26.03 5.15
N PRO A 128 -3.81 24.88 5.79
CA PRO A 128 -2.48 24.24 5.71
C PRO A 128 -2.09 23.95 4.25
N THR A 129 -0.86 24.29 3.89
CA THR A 129 -0.34 24.17 2.50
C THR A 129 0.77 23.13 2.35
N HIS A 130 1.29 22.58 3.45
CA HIS A 130 2.39 21.63 3.44
C HIS A 130 2.12 20.49 4.43
N PHE A 131 2.38 19.26 3.99
CA PHE A 131 2.28 18.06 4.80
C PHE A 131 3.63 17.34 4.79
N TRP A 132 4.10 16.93 5.96
CA TRP A 132 5.30 16.12 6.12
C TRP A 132 5.02 15.02 7.15
N ALA A 133 5.52 13.81 6.87
CA ALA A 133 5.44 12.67 7.77
C ALA A 133 6.64 11.74 7.53
N SER A 134 7.05 11.04 8.58
CA SER A 134 8.09 10.00 8.55
C SER A 134 7.61 8.78 9.35
N ALA A 135 8.00 7.59 8.92
CA ALA A 135 7.69 6.35 9.62
C ALA A 135 8.88 5.38 9.52
N GLU A 136 9.22 4.75 10.64
CA GLU A 136 10.18 3.64 10.66
C GLU A 136 9.48 2.34 10.25
N LEU A 137 10.10 1.63 9.32
CA LEU A 137 9.55 0.39 8.77
C LEU A 137 10.42 -0.78 9.22
N ASP A 138 9.75 -1.76 9.83
CA ASP A 138 10.38 -3.06 10.15
C ASP A 138 10.75 -3.76 8.83
N PRO A 139 12.00 -4.20 8.61
CA PRO A 139 12.45 -4.75 7.33
C PRO A 139 11.64 -5.95 6.83
N VAL A 140 11.07 -6.74 7.73
CA VAL A 140 10.28 -7.93 7.38
C VAL A 140 8.91 -7.53 6.83
N THR A 141 8.30 -6.49 7.41
CA THR A 141 6.97 -5.99 7.04
C THR A 141 6.98 -4.73 6.18
N ALA A 142 8.16 -4.17 5.88
CA ALA A 142 8.36 -2.88 5.24
C ALA A 142 7.60 -2.75 3.92
N SER A 143 7.62 -3.80 3.09
CA SER A 143 6.91 -3.82 1.80
C SER A 143 5.39 -3.60 1.96
N LEU A 144 4.76 -4.26 2.94
CA LEU A 144 3.32 -4.14 3.20
C LEU A 144 2.95 -2.76 3.76
N LYS A 145 3.75 -2.26 4.71
CA LYS A 145 3.53 -0.93 5.30
C LYS A 145 3.77 0.17 4.29
N PHE A 146 4.81 0.08 3.48
CA PHE A 146 5.10 1.05 2.43
C PHE A 146 3.99 1.09 1.38
N ALA A 147 3.49 -0.08 0.94
CA ALA A 147 2.33 -0.13 0.05
C ALA A 147 1.08 0.53 0.65
N SER A 148 0.88 0.38 1.96
CA SER A 148 -0.23 1.04 2.67
C SER A 148 -0.03 2.56 2.74
N ILE A 149 1.19 3.05 3.01
CA ILE A 149 1.53 4.48 3.00
C ILE A 149 1.28 5.08 1.61
N MET A 150 1.69 4.39 0.55
CA MET A 150 1.45 4.83 -0.82
C MET A 150 -0.04 5.01 -1.10
N ARG A 151 -0.87 4.04 -0.70
CA ARG A 151 -2.32 4.10 -0.94
C ARG A 151 -3.04 5.16 -0.09
N GLU A 152 -2.74 5.19 1.21
CA GLU A 152 -3.51 6.05 2.13
C GLU A 152 -3.03 7.51 2.08
N LEU A 153 -1.73 7.75 1.94
CA LEU A 153 -1.17 9.11 1.99
C LEU A 153 -0.81 9.64 0.61
N VAL A 154 -0.07 8.89 -0.20
CA VAL A 154 0.39 9.41 -1.50
C VAL A 154 -0.77 9.57 -2.47
N GLU A 155 -1.70 8.62 -2.56
CA GLU A 155 -2.89 8.76 -3.42
C GLU A 155 -3.82 9.89 -2.94
N LEU A 156 -3.98 10.08 -1.63
CA LEU A 156 -4.78 11.16 -1.05
C LEU A 156 -4.33 12.55 -1.55
N PHE A 157 -3.03 12.78 -1.63
CA PHE A 157 -2.46 14.02 -2.15
C PHE A 157 -2.40 14.05 -3.68
N SER A 158 -2.11 12.92 -4.32
CA SER A 158 -2.00 12.81 -5.78
C SER A 158 -3.34 13.00 -6.50
N ALA A 159 -4.46 12.73 -5.81
CA ALA A 159 -5.81 13.00 -6.33
C ALA A 159 -6.10 14.50 -6.53
N ARG A 160 -5.32 15.40 -5.92
CA ARG A 160 -5.49 16.86 -6.05
C ARG A 160 -4.56 17.42 -7.10
N HIS A 161 -5.13 17.96 -8.18
CA HIS A 161 -4.38 18.66 -9.23
C HIS A 161 -3.49 19.78 -8.65
N GLY A 162 -2.23 19.84 -9.11
CA GLY A 162 -1.26 20.85 -8.69
C GLY A 162 -0.48 20.51 -7.42
N THR A 163 -0.76 19.38 -6.76
CA THR A 163 0.00 18.92 -5.59
C THR A 163 1.30 18.26 -6.04
N ASN A 164 2.43 18.69 -5.50
CA ASN A 164 3.72 18.03 -5.69
C ASN A 164 3.98 17.08 -4.52
N VAL A 165 4.09 15.79 -4.80
CA VAL A 165 4.35 14.76 -3.79
C VAL A 165 5.75 14.20 -4.00
N VAL A 166 6.57 14.22 -2.96
CA VAL A 166 7.92 13.66 -2.95
C VAL A 166 7.99 12.58 -1.88
N VAL A 167 8.41 11.38 -2.26
CA VAL A 167 8.65 10.25 -1.34
C VAL A 167 10.15 10.06 -1.19
N LYS A 168 10.62 9.98 0.06
CA LYS A 168 12.02 9.70 0.40
C LYS A 168 12.08 8.41 1.21
N VAL A 169 13.06 7.55 0.91
CA VAL A 169 13.28 6.28 1.59
C VAL A 169 14.76 6.21 1.95
N ASP A 170 15.04 6.04 3.24
CA ASP A 170 16.39 5.85 3.77
C ASP A 170 16.55 4.39 4.21
N ILE A 171 17.71 3.79 3.91
CA ILE A 171 18.04 2.41 4.28
C ILE A 171 19.28 2.47 5.17
N GLU A 172 19.13 2.09 6.43
CA GLU A 172 20.20 2.06 7.41
C GLU A 172 20.49 0.61 7.81
N ALA A 173 21.76 0.23 7.82
CA ALA A 173 22.22 -1.08 8.28
C ALA A 173 23.50 -0.91 9.09
N SER A 174 23.53 -1.52 10.28
CA SER A 174 24.68 -1.52 11.17
C SER A 174 25.03 -2.95 11.58
N ASP A 175 26.34 -3.25 11.60
CA ASP A 175 26.89 -4.47 12.17
C ASP A 175 28.22 -4.10 12.84
N ASP A 176 28.37 -4.38 14.13
CA ASP A 176 29.56 -4.06 14.92
C ASP A 176 30.83 -4.75 14.39
N ARG A 177 30.68 -5.82 13.59
CA ARG A 177 31.79 -6.55 12.96
C ARG A 177 32.17 -5.98 11.59
N GLY A 178 31.38 -5.04 11.08
CA GLY A 178 31.46 -4.53 9.72
C GLY A 178 30.87 -5.47 8.67
N PHE A 179 30.75 -4.97 7.45
CA PHE A 179 30.27 -5.73 6.29
C PHE A 179 31.44 -6.28 5.48
N ASP A 180 31.31 -7.51 4.99
CA ASP A 180 32.31 -8.08 4.10
C ASP A 180 32.35 -7.39 2.73
N GLU A 181 33.46 -7.56 2.01
CA GLU A 181 33.66 -6.93 0.68
C GLU A 181 32.57 -7.34 -0.32
N THR A 182 32.05 -8.57 -0.20
CA THR A 182 31.01 -9.08 -1.10
C THR A 182 29.70 -8.33 -0.92
N THR A 183 29.34 -8.04 0.33
CA THR A 183 28.15 -7.30 0.73
C THR A 183 28.27 -5.83 0.31
N VAL A 184 29.40 -5.19 0.60
CA VAL A 184 29.66 -3.80 0.20
C VAL A 184 29.59 -3.65 -1.32
N ARG A 185 30.21 -4.57 -2.07
CA ARG A 185 30.18 -4.56 -3.53
C ARG A 185 28.76 -4.76 -4.07
N ALA A 186 28.01 -5.72 -3.51
CA ALA A 186 26.63 -5.97 -3.92
C ALA A 186 25.73 -4.76 -3.64
N ALA A 187 25.86 -4.13 -2.48
CA ALA A 187 25.10 -2.93 -2.12
C ALA A 187 25.37 -1.78 -3.09
N LYS A 188 26.65 -1.53 -3.44
CA LYS A 188 27.04 -0.48 -4.40
C LYS A 188 26.50 -0.74 -5.80
N GLU A 189 26.61 -1.98 -6.29
CA GLU A 189 26.10 -2.34 -7.62
C GLU A 189 24.57 -2.28 -7.69
N ASN A 190 23.87 -2.81 -6.68
CA ASN A 190 22.41 -2.74 -6.62
C ASN A 190 21.93 -1.29 -6.57
N SER A 191 22.57 -0.45 -5.77
CA SER A 191 22.22 0.96 -5.67
C SER A 191 22.41 1.68 -7.00
N ARG A 192 23.47 1.38 -7.76
CA ARG A 192 23.66 1.87 -9.13
C ARG A 192 22.55 1.42 -10.07
N VAL A 193 22.17 0.15 -10.03
CA VAL A 193 21.08 -0.42 -10.85
C VAL A 193 19.73 0.22 -10.51
N LEU A 194 19.50 0.53 -9.24
CA LEU A 194 18.27 1.15 -8.74
C LEU A 194 18.26 2.68 -8.87
N GLY A 195 19.34 3.30 -9.37
CA GLY A 195 19.43 4.75 -9.54
C GLY A 195 19.55 5.53 -8.23
N ILE A 196 19.99 4.89 -7.15
CA ILE A 196 20.23 5.55 -5.86
C ILE A 196 21.49 6.40 -6.00
N THR A 197 21.34 7.72 -5.83
CA THR A 197 22.43 8.69 -6.03
C THR A 197 23.23 8.98 -4.76
N SER A 198 22.69 8.68 -3.59
CA SER A 198 23.35 8.91 -2.29
C SER A 198 23.50 7.57 -1.58
N MET A 199 24.71 7.03 -1.55
CA MET A 199 25.08 5.83 -0.81
C MET A 199 26.51 6.02 -0.28
N ASP A 200 26.78 5.59 0.96
CA ASP A 200 28.13 5.58 1.52
C ASP A 200 28.29 4.43 2.53
N PHE A 201 29.53 4.10 2.85
CA PHE A 201 29.91 3.19 3.93
C PHE A 201 31.00 3.88 4.76
N ASP A 202 30.79 3.97 6.08
CA ASP A 202 31.75 4.56 7.02
C ASP A 202 32.90 3.59 7.39
#